data_AF-A0A964PUH2-F1
#
_entry.id   AF-A0A964PUH2-F1
#
_cell.length_a   1.000
_cell.length_b   1.000
_cell.length_c   1.000
_cell.angle_alpha   90.00
_cell.angle_beta   90.00
_cell.angle_gamma   90.00
#
_symmetry.space_group_name_H-M   'P 1'
#
loop_
_entity.id
_entity.type
_entity.pdbx_description
1 polymer ?
#
loop_
_entity_poly.entity_id
_entity_poly.type
_entity_poly.pdbx_seq_one_letter_code
_entity_poly.pdbx_strand_id
1 'polypeptide(L)'
;MSFLSRLFGSTDEPAQAKGKLTQRLERLEEEAQNAAPGYVGSSYNRAGDMALRERDPERAVGYYGRAIDEFLEDEQPGAARGVANKMIRVRPHAVRALCTLTWLDLAAKHSATALLHLRDYVEAAKEAKQCALAAGQIYEMARLVPYTEFRRASCPIRSS
;
A
#
# COMPACT_ATOMS: atom_id res chain seq x y z
N MET A 1 -0.76 43.41 -22.85
CA MET A 1 -0.79 42.60 -21.61
C MET A 1 -1.15 43.51 -20.44
N SER A 2 -2.24 43.24 -19.72
CA SER A 2 -2.85 44.16 -18.73
C SER A 2 -2.15 44.11 -17.37
N PHE A 3 -2.11 45.24 -16.66
CA PHE A 3 -1.61 45.37 -15.28
C PHE A 3 -2.36 44.46 -14.29
N LEU A 4 -3.64 44.18 -14.56
CA LEU A 4 -4.50 43.34 -13.72
C LEU A 4 -4.05 41.86 -13.70
N SER A 5 -3.51 41.34 -14.81
CA SER A 5 -2.98 39.96 -14.88
C SER A 5 -1.72 39.72 -14.03
N ARG A 6 -1.00 40.78 -13.63
CA ARG A 6 0.16 40.68 -12.73
C ARG A 6 -0.21 40.70 -11.24
N LEU A 7 -1.41 41.20 -10.91
CA LEU A 7 -1.83 41.43 -9.53
C LEU A 7 -2.66 40.28 -8.95
N PHE A 8 -3.34 39.49 -9.79
CA PHE A 8 -4.24 38.40 -9.37
C PHE A 8 -3.85 37.00 -9.86
N GLY A 9 -2.65 36.83 -10.42
CA GLY A 9 -2.24 35.56 -11.01
C GLY A 9 -3.03 35.26 -12.30
N SER A 10 -2.34 34.68 -13.28
CA SER A 10 -3.02 34.15 -14.46
C SER A 10 -3.97 33.01 -14.03
N THR A 11 -5.18 32.96 -14.57
CA THR A 11 -6.14 31.86 -14.40
C THR A 11 -5.63 30.50 -14.91
N ASP A 12 -4.46 30.47 -15.57
CA ASP A 12 -3.86 29.25 -16.15
C ASP A 12 -3.01 28.42 -15.17
N GLU A 13 -2.68 28.94 -13.99
CA GLU A 13 -1.80 28.26 -13.02
C GLU A 13 -2.27 26.86 -12.58
N PRO A 14 -3.55 26.62 -12.20
CA PRO A 14 -3.98 25.30 -11.75
C PRO A 14 -4.00 24.27 -12.89
N ALA A 15 -4.28 24.70 -14.13
CA ALA A 15 -4.28 23.81 -15.29
C ALA A 15 -2.86 23.42 -15.72
N GLN A 16 -1.91 24.36 -15.73
CA GLN A 16 -0.51 24.07 -16.04
C GLN A 16 0.17 23.19 -14.99
N ALA A 17 -0.10 23.41 -13.70
CA ALA A 17 0.44 22.58 -12.62
C ALA A 17 -0.02 21.12 -12.75
N LYS A 18 -1.32 20.91 -13.04
CA LYS A 18 -1.89 19.58 -13.27
C LYS A 18 -1.33 18.89 -14.52
N GLY A 19 -1.07 19.64 -15.59
CA GLY A 19 -0.41 19.12 -16.80
C GLY A 19 1.03 18.66 -16.54
N LYS A 20 1.82 19.46 -15.79
CA LYS A 20 3.20 19.10 -15.41
C LYS A 20 3.26 17.87 -14.50
N LEU A 21 2.30 17.71 -13.60
CA LEU A 21 2.19 16.52 -12.75
C LEU A 21 1.92 15.26 -13.59
N THR A 22 0.97 15.35 -14.52
CA THR A 22 0.59 14.23 -15.38
C THR A 22 1.80 13.74 -16.17
N GLN A 23 2.55 14.66 -16.81
CA GLN A 23 3.79 14.31 -17.52
C GLN A 23 4.85 13.66 -16.62
N ARG A 24 4.96 14.09 -15.35
CA ARG A 24 5.96 13.56 -14.44
C ARG A 24 5.61 12.17 -13.93
N LEU A 25 4.31 11.88 -13.76
CA LEU A 25 3.81 10.54 -13.43
C LEU A 25 3.94 9.61 -14.63
N GLU A 26 3.59 10.05 -15.84
CA GLU A 26 3.79 9.30 -17.09
C GLU A 26 5.25 8.89 -17.24
N ARG A 27 6.20 9.81 -16.99
CA ARG A 27 7.62 9.50 -17.00
C ARG A 27 8.02 8.43 -15.98
N LEU A 28 7.44 8.45 -14.78
CA LEU A 28 7.71 7.42 -13.77
C LEU A 28 7.11 6.06 -14.15
N GLU A 29 5.98 6.05 -14.87
CA GLU A 29 5.40 4.84 -15.44
C GLU A 29 6.26 4.29 -16.58
N GLU A 30 6.77 5.15 -17.48
CA GLU A 30 7.74 4.78 -18.50
C GLU A 30 9.05 4.25 -17.88
N GLU A 31 9.55 4.90 -16.81
CA GLU A 31 10.71 4.41 -16.06
C GLU A 31 10.45 3.04 -15.43
N ALA A 32 9.22 2.78 -14.96
CA ALA A 32 8.85 1.47 -14.43
C ALA A 32 8.81 0.39 -15.54
N GLN A 33 8.20 0.71 -16.69
CA GLN A 33 8.09 -0.21 -17.82
C GLN A 33 9.44 -0.59 -18.43
N ASN A 34 10.41 0.33 -18.39
CA ASN A 34 11.75 0.13 -18.94
C ASN A 34 12.79 -0.24 -17.87
N ALA A 35 12.41 -0.35 -16.60
CA ALA A 35 13.33 -0.70 -15.53
C ALA A 35 13.75 -2.18 -15.64
N ALA A 36 15.00 -2.45 -15.27
CA ALA A 36 15.44 -3.82 -15.04
C ALA A 36 14.63 -4.45 -13.88
N PRO A 37 14.43 -5.79 -13.89
CA PRO A 37 13.91 -6.52 -12.74
C PRO A 37 14.64 -6.12 -11.46
N GLY A 38 13.91 -6.00 -10.36
CA GLY A 38 14.41 -5.48 -9.08
C GLY A 38 14.23 -3.97 -8.88
N TYR A 39 13.98 -3.19 -9.94
CA TYR A 39 13.85 -1.72 -9.87
C TYR A 39 12.45 -1.20 -10.19
N VAL A 40 11.59 -2.02 -10.81
CA VAL A 40 10.22 -1.65 -11.20
C VAL A 40 9.41 -1.16 -9.99
N GLY A 41 9.44 -1.92 -8.88
CA GLY A 41 8.77 -1.55 -7.64
C GLY A 41 9.22 -0.20 -7.06
N SER A 42 10.50 0.17 -7.24
CA SER A 42 11.02 1.47 -6.79
C SER A 42 10.47 2.63 -7.61
N SER A 43 10.25 2.45 -8.92
CA SER A 43 9.62 3.47 -9.77
C SER A 43 8.16 3.69 -9.38
N TYR A 44 7.38 2.62 -9.15
CA TYR A 44 6.02 2.77 -8.67
C TYR A 44 5.93 3.37 -7.25
N ASN A 45 6.83 3.01 -6.34
CA ASN A 45 6.89 3.62 -5.00
C ASN A 45 7.13 5.14 -5.09
N ARG A 46 8.04 5.58 -5.97
CA ARG A 46 8.29 7.02 -6.23
C ARG A 46 7.06 7.70 -6.83
N ALA A 47 6.33 7.03 -7.73
CA ALA A 47 5.09 7.56 -8.31
C ALA A 47 4.00 7.73 -7.25
N GLY A 48 3.87 6.77 -6.32
CA GLY A 48 2.97 6.86 -5.18
C GLY A 48 3.31 8.03 -4.24
N ASP A 49 4.59 8.19 -3.89
CA ASP A 49 5.05 9.32 -3.07
C ASP A 49 4.78 10.67 -3.75
N MET A 50 4.90 10.74 -5.07
CA MET A 50 4.60 11.94 -5.85
C MET A 50 3.11 12.26 -5.87
N ALA A 51 2.26 11.27 -6.16
CA ALA A 51 0.80 11.44 -6.11
C ALA A 51 0.32 11.92 -4.73
N LEU A 52 0.92 11.40 -3.65
CA LEU A 52 0.56 11.80 -2.29
C LEU A 52 0.96 13.26 -1.98
N ARG A 53 2.14 13.71 -2.43
CA ARG A 53 2.58 15.12 -2.27
C ARG A 53 1.62 16.10 -2.94
N GLU A 54 1.00 15.67 -4.03
CA GLU A 54 0.02 16.43 -4.80
C GLU A 54 -1.42 16.24 -4.31
N ARG A 55 -1.59 15.62 -3.13
CA ARG A 55 -2.88 15.39 -2.48
C ARG A 55 -3.85 14.52 -3.31
N ASP A 56 -3.32 13.59 -4.10
CA ASP A 56 -4.08 12.53 -4.78
C ASP A 56 -3.84 11.16 -4.09
N PRO A 57 -4.49 10.91 -2.93
CA PRO A 57 -4.28 9.68 -2.17
C PRO A 57 -4.80 8.43 -2.89
N GLU A 58 -5.83 8.56 -3.72
CA GLU A 58 -6.39 7.45 -4.50
C GLU A 58 -5.36 6.93 -5.50
N ARG A 59 -4.75 7.84 -6.25
CA ARG A 59 -3.69 7.48 -7.19
C ARG A 59 -2.44 6.98 -6.48
N ALA A 60 -2.09 7.55 -5.34
CA ALA A 60 -0.97 7.07 -4.52
C ALA A 60 -1.16 5.61 -4.10
N VAL A 61 -2.36 5.23 -3.64
CA VAL A 61 -2.68 3.84 -3.30
C VAL A 61 -2.57 2.92 -4.50
N GLY A 62 -3.04 3.34 -5.69
CA GLY A 62 -2.87 2.56 -6.91
C GLY A 62 -1.40 2.27 -7.24
N TYR A 63 -0.53 3.26 -7.11
CA TYR A 63 0.92 3.09 -7.30
C TYR A 63 1.57 2.23 -6.22
N TYR A 64 1.21 2.43 -4.95
CA TYR A 64 1.73 1.60 -3.87
C TYR A 64 1.32 0.14 -4.00
N GLY A 65 0.11 -0.15 -4.51
CA GLY A 65 -0.32 -1.53 -4.79
C GLY A 65 0.59 -2.20 -5.82
N ARG A 66 0.83 -1.54 -6.95
CA ARG A 66 1.76 -2.03 -7.99
C ARG A 66 3.17 -2.22 -7.44
N ALA A 67 3.68 -1.25 -6.67
CA ALA A 67 5.01 -1.37 -6.06
C ALA A 67 5.14 -2.57 -5.11
N ILE A 68 4.11 -2.87 -4.31
CA ILE A 68 4.12 -4.03 -3.42
C ILE A 68 4.21 -5.32 -4.23
N ASP A 69 3.43 -5.43 -5.30
CA ASP A 69 3.38 -6.63 -6.13
C ASP A 69 4.74 -6.90 -6.79
N GLU A 70 5.34 -5.89 -7.42
CA GLU A 70 6.68 -5.98 -8.03
C GLU A 70 7.76 -6.33 -7.00
N PHE A 71 7.73 -5.72 -5.80
CA PHE A 71 8.70 -6.07 -4.76
C PHE A 71 8.53 -7.50 -4.23
N LEU A 72 7.32 -8.05 -4.23
CA LEU A 72 7.11 -9.44 -3.84
C LEU A 72 7.56 -10.40 -4.94
N GLU A 73 7.30 -10.08 -6.21
CA GLU A 73 7.78 -10.85 -7.37
C GLU A 73 9.30 -10.87 -7.45
N ASP A 74 9.97 -9.76 -7.13
CA ASP A 74 11.43 -9.65 -7.08
C ASP A 74 12.06 -10.19 -5.78
N GLU A 75 11.31 -10.90 -4.93
CA GLU A 75 11.76 -11.45 -3.64
C GLU A 75 12.36 -10.39 -2.69
N GLN A 76 11.79 -9.18 -2.68
CA GLN A 76 12.19 -8.05 -1.83
C GLN A 76 11.16 -7.75 -0.71
N PRO A 77 10.96 -8.66 0.27
CA PRO A 77 9.90 -8.53 1.28
C PRO A 77 10.08 -7.31 2.19
N GLY A 78 11.33 -6.85 2.40
CA GLY A 78 11.60 -5.65 3.18
C GLY A 78 11.09 -4.37 2.50
N ALA A 79 11.25 -4.27 1.17
CA ALA A 79 10.77 -3.14 0.38
C ALA A 79 9.24 -3.16 0.30
N ALA A 80 8.65 -4.33 0.03
CA ALA A 80 7.20 -4.54 0.05
C ALA A 80 6.58 -4.12 1.40
N ARG A 81 7.20 -4.54 2.52
CA ARG A 81 6.78 -4.13 3.87
C ARG A 81 6.81 -2.61 4.04
N GLY A 82 7.87 -1.96 3.57
CA GLY A 82 8.02 -0.50 3.63
C GLY A 82 6.88 0.21 2.90
N VAL A 83 6.54 -0.25 1.68
CA VAL A 83 5.44 0.34 0.89
C VAL A 83 4.08 0.04 1.49
N ALA A 84 3.83 -1.18 1.97
CA ALA A 84 2.56 -1.51 2.62
C ALA A 84 2.32 -0.67 3.89
N ASN A 85 3.38 -0.39 4.67
CA ASN A 85 3.32 0.56 5.79
C ASN A 85 2.96 1.98 5.35
N LYS A 86 3.50 2.45 4.22
CA LYS A 86 3.08 3.75 3.65
C LYS A 86 1.61 3.73 3.25
N MET A 87 1.15 2.66 2.59
CA MET A 87 -0.23 2.54 2.15
C MET A 87 -1.22 2.64 3.31
N ILE A 88 -0.98 1.94 4.43
CA ILE A 88 -1.87 2.01 5.59
C ILE A 88 -1.84 3.37 6.31
N ARG A 89 -0.77 4.17 6.17
CA ARG A 89 -0.77 5.57 6.64
C ARG A 89 -1.69 6.46 5.81
N VAL A 90 -1.84 6.15 4.51
CA VAL A 90 -2.75 6.87 3.59
C VAL A 90 -4.18 6.36 3.75
N ARG A 91 -4.35 5.04 3.82
CA ARG A 91 -5.63 4.32 3.89
C ARG A 91 -5.55 3.25 4.99
N PRO A 92 -5.86 3.60 6.25
CA PRO A 92 -5.70 2.69 7.40
C PRO A 92 -6.46 1.37 7.28
N HIS A 93 -7.60 1.36 6.59
CA HIS A 93 -8.44 0.18 6.39
C HIS A 93 -8.18 -0.53 5.05
N ALA A 94 -7.00 -0.36 4.45
CA ALA A 94 -6.62 -1.05 3.23
C ALA A 94 -6.42 -2.55 3.48
N VAL A 95 -7.50 -3.33 3.32
CA VAL A 95 -7.58 -4.76 3.65
C VAL A 95 -6.41 -5.58 3.07
N ARG A 96 -6.10 -5.40 1.78
CA ARG A 96 -4.99 -6.11 1.12
C ARG A 96 -3.64 -5.79 1.77
N ALA A 97 -3.35 -4.51 2.04
CA ALA A 97 -2.07 -4.10 2.62
C ALA A 97 -1.88 -4.63 4.04
N LEU A 98 -2.94 -4.62 4.86
CA LEU A 98 -2.90 -5.19 6.20
C LEU A 98 -2.65 -6.71 6.16
N CYS A 99 -3.33 -7.44 5.27
CA CYS A 99 -3.07 -8.86 5.04
C CYS A 99 -1.62 -9.13 4.62
N THR A 100 -1.10 -8.35 3.67
CA THR A 100 0.32 -8.43 3.24
C THR A 100 1.28 -8.16 4.40
N LEU A 101 1.03 -7.13 5.21
CA LEU A 101 1.86 -6.83 6.38
C LEU A 101 1.84 -7.96 7.41
N THR A 102 0.70 -8.57 7.67
CA THR A 102 0.61 -9.73 8.56
C THR A 102 1.49 -10.88 8.04
N TRP A 103 1.42 -11.23 6.75
CA TRP A 103 2.30 -12.25 6.16
C TRP A 103 3.78 -11.92 6.28
N LEU A 104 4.17 -10.69 5.93
CA LEU A 104 5.56 -10.25 5.98
C LEU A 104 6.12 -10.23 7.40
N ASP A 105 5.30 -9.86 8.39
CA ASP A 105 5.68 -9.89 9.80
C ASP A 105 5.86 -11.32 10.32
N LEU A 106 4.99 -12.23 9.92
CA LEU A 106 5.09 -13.64 10.28
C LEU A 106 6.35 -14.27 9.69
N ALA A 107 6.64 -14.02 8.41
CA ALA A 107 7.84 -14.50 7.74
C ALA A 107 9.12 -13.94 8.39
N ALA A 108 9.10 -12.67 8.80
CA ALA A 108 10.20 -12.02 9.52
C ALA A 108 10.27 -12.38 11.02
N LYS A 109 9.37 -13.22 11.54
CA LYS A 109 9.28 -13.61 12.96
C LYS A 109 9.00 -12.42 13.90
N HIS A 110 8.40 -11.35 13.39
CA HIS A 110 8.02 -10.16 14.16
C HIS A 110 6.61 -10.34 14.77
N SER A 111 6.48 -11.22 15.76
CA SER A 111 5.18 -11.65 16.30
C SER A 111 4.30 -10.51 16.81
N ALA A 112 4.90 -9.55 17.54
CA ALA A 112 4.15 -8.42 18.10
C ALA A 112 3.50 -7.56 17.00
N THR A 113 4.24 -7.21 15.95
CA THR A 113 3.67 -6.41 14.85
C THR A 113 2.72 -7.23 13.99
N ALA A 114 2.97 -8.54 13.83
CA ALA A 114 2.06 -9.43 13.12
C ALA A 114 0.67 -9.47 13.76
N LEU A 115 0.61 -9.52 15.10
CA LEU A 115 -0.64 -9.51 15.86
C LEU A 115 -1.37 -8.16 15.76
N LEU A 116 -0.63 -7.04 15.78
CA LEU A 116 -1.20 -5.71 15.58
C LEU A 116 -1.84 -5.60 14.18
N HIS A 117 -1.09 -5.96 13.13
CA HIS A 117 -1.63 -5.95 11.77
C HIS A 117 -2.76 -6.95 11.58
N LEU A 118 -2.72 -8.14 12.20
CA LEU A 118 -3.82 -9.11 12.14
C LEU A 118 -5.11 -8.53 12.73
N ARG A 119 -5.03 -7.86 13.89
CA ARG A 119 -6.20 -7.22 14.50
C ARG A 119 -6.81 -6.20 13.55
N ASP A 120 -5.97 -5.29 13.03
CA ASP A 120 -6.44 -4.21 12.17
C ASP A 120 -6.97 -4.76 10.83
N TYR A 121 -6.35 -5.84 10.31
CA TYR A 121 -6.82 -6.57 9.14
C TYR A 121 -8.22 -7.17 9.35
N VAL A 122 -8.46 -7.81 10.48
CA VAL A 122 -9.77 -8.39 10.82
C VAL A 122 -10.85 -7.30 10.85
N GLU A 123 -10.57 -6.16 11.48
CA GLU A 123 -11.52 -5.05 11.54
C GLU A 123 -11.79 -4.45 10.16
N ALA A 124 -10.75 -4.18 9.37
CA ALA A 124 -10.91 -3.68 8.00
C ALA A 124 -11.68 -4.67 7.10
N ALA A 125 -11.44 -5.98 7.25
CA ALA A 125 -12.16 -7.00 6.50
C ALA A 125 -13.64 -7.10 6.87
N LYS A 126 -13.99 -6.91 8.16
CA LYS A 126 -15.39 -6.84 8.60
C LYS A 126 -16.11 -5.66 7.98
N GLU A 127 -15.51 -4.47 8.06
CA GLU A 127 -16.07 -3.24 7.48
C GLU A 127 -16.27 -3.36 5.96
N ALA A 128 -15.30 -3.98 5.27
CA ALA A 128 -15.36 -4.23 3.84
C ALA A 128 -16.28 -5.42 3.44
N LYS A 129 -16.91 -6.11 4.41
CA LYS A 129 -17.72 -7.33 4.21
C LYS A 129 -16.96 -8.47 3.52
N GLN A 130 -15.65 -8.58 3.79
CA GLN A 130 -14.73 -9.59 3.24
C GLN A 130 -14.38 -10.70 4.26
N CYS A 131 -15.21 -10.91 5.28
CA CYS A 131 -14.95 -11.84 6.37
C CYS A 131 -14.62 -13.27 5.91
N ALA A 132 -15.31 -13.79 4.88
CA ALA A 132 -15.08 -15.14 4.40
C ALA A 132 -13.68 -15.32 3.78
N LEU A 133 -13.27 -14.36 2.94
CA LEU A 133 -11.92 -14.35 2.37
C LEU A 133 -10.87 -14.21 3.47
N ALA A 134 -11.08 -13.28 4.40
CA ALA A 134 -10.13 -13.05 5.48
C ALA A 134 -9.99 -14.24 6.42
N ALA A 135 -11.08 -14.92 6.76
CA ALA A 135 -11.03 -16.14 7.56
C ALA A 135 -10.19 -17.23 6.90
N GLY A 136 -10.33 -17.44 5.58
CA GLY A 136 -9.49 -18.39 4.84
C GLY A 136 -8.02 -18.01 4.85
N GLN A 137 -7.70 -16.73 4.65
CA GLN A 137 -6.31 -16.24 4.68
C GLN A 137 -5.68 -16.38 6.07
N ILE A 138 -6.43 -16.04 7.13
CA ILE A 138 -5.98 -16.17 8.53
C ILE A 138 -5.75 -17.63 8.91
N TYR A 139 -6.61 -18.54 8.43
CA TYR A 139 -6.43 -19.97 8.63
C TYR A 139 -5.11 -20.47 8.00
N GLU A 140 -4.80 -20.05 6.78
CA GLU A 140 -3.52 -20.42 6.14
C GLU A 140 -2.31 -19.85 6.89
N MET A 141 -2.39 -18.60 7.37
CA MET A 141 -1.34 -18.04 8.23
C MET A 141 -1.12 -18.90 9.48
N ALA A 142 -2.19 -19.29 10.15
CA ALA A 142 -2.13 -20.10 11.36
C ALA A 142 -1.57 -21.51 11.10
N ARG A 143 -1.88 -22.09 9.94
CA ARG A 143 -1.42 -23.41 9.53
C ARG A 143 0.09 -23.45 9.24
N LEU A 144 0.62 -22.40 8.62
CA LEU A 144 2.03 -22.33 8.19
C LEU A 144 2.97 -21.84 9.29
N VAL A 145 2.46 -21.16 10.32
CA VAL A 145 3.28 -20.46 11.31
C VAL A 145 3.41 -21.25 12.62
N PRO A 146 4.64 -21.46 13.13
CA PRO A 146 4.86 -22.20 14.36
C PRO A 146 4.52 -21.40 15.64
N TYR A 147 4.25 -20.10 15.56
CA TYR A 147 3.98 -19.23 16.72
C TYR A 147 2.64 -19.55 17.40
N THR A 148 2.71 -19.95 18.66
CA THR A 148 1.54 -20.34 19.47
C THR A 148 0.60 -19.16 19.75
N GLU A 149 1.14 -17.98 20.00
CA GLU A 149 0.35 -16.75 20.24
C GLU A 149 -0.46 -16.36 19.01
N PHE A 150 0.17 -16.38 17.82
CA PHE A 150 -0.53 -16.11 16.57
C PHE A 150 -1.64 -17.14 16.33
N ARG A 151 -1.35 -18.43 16.50
CA ARG A 151 -2.35 -19.49 16.35
C ARG A 151 -3.55 -19.29 17.28
N ARG A 152 -3.31 -18.90 18.55
CA ARG A 152 -4.38 -18.56 19.50
C ARG A 152 -5.21 -17.36 19.04
N ALA A 153 -4.57 -16.29 18.59
CA ALA A 153 -5.26 -15.09 18.12
C ALA A 153 -6.06 -15.30 16.81
N SER A 154 -5.57 -16.20 15.95
CA SER A 154 -6.22 -16.55 14.67
C SER A 154 -7.35 -17.57 14.81
N CYS A 155 -7.42 -18.29 15.93
CA CYS A 155 -8.46 -19.26 16.18
C CYS A 155 -9.71 -18.51 16.64
N PRO A 156 -10.84 -18.58 15.91
CA PRO A 156 -12.09 -18.09 16.45
C PRO A 156 -12.37 -18.92 17.70
N ILE A 157 -12.47 -18.27 18.86
CA ILE A 157 -13.01 -18.91 20.07
C ILE A 157 -14.32 -19.53 19.61
N ARG A 158 -14.41 -20.87 19.62
CA ARG A 158 -15.69 -21.55 19.49
C ARG A 158 -16.53 -21.04 20.66
N SER A 159 -17.45 -20.13 20.37
CA SER A 159 -18.50 -19.75 21.28
C SER A 159 -19.24 -21.03 21.64
N SER A 160 -19.02 -21.48 22.87
CA SER A 160 -19.96 -22.33 23.61
C SER A 160 -21.30 -21.64 23.74
#